data_AF-A0A0A2HWZ2-F1
#
_entry.id   AF-A0A0A2HWZ2-F1
#
_cell.length_a   1.000
_cell.length_b   1.000
_cell.length_c   1.000
_cell.angle_alpha   90.00
_cell.angle_beta   90.00
_cell.angle_gamma   90.00
#
_symmetry.space_group_name_H-M   'P 1'
#
loop_
_entity.id
_entity.type
_entity.pdbx_description
1 polymer ?
#
loop_
_entity_poly.entity_id
_entity_poly.type
_entity_poly.pdbx_seq_one_letter_code
_entity_poly.pdbx_strand_id
1 'polypeptide(L)'
;MSGIKLAEIGALANDVLPKAQKASDLMNVGRGQVVRVDAPKAHVIARCLNESEDFAVTAAGKAHLHMVLILSKDGNLAMAKIKLESVIHEAAAAFR
;
A
#
# COMPACT_ATOMS: atom_id res chain seq x y z
N MET A 1 19.83 12.63 -9.26
CA MET A 1 18.61 12.17 -8.54
C MET A 1 17.56 11.77 -9.57
N SER A 2 16.83 10.69 -9.34
CA SER A 2 15.92 10.00 -10.28
C SER A 2 14.68 10.79 -10.75
N GLY A 3 14.55 12.09 -10.41
CA GLY A 3 13.38 12.91 -10.74
C GLY A 3 12.07 12.46 -10.07
N ILE A 4 12.14 11.51 -9.14
CA ILE A 4 10.96 10.94 -8.46
C ILE A 4 10.46 11.91 -7.39
N LYS A 5 9.17 12.24 -7.50
CA LYS A 5 8.41 13.12 -6.62
C LYS A 5 7.81 12.34 -5.45
N LEU A 6 8.65 12.00 -4.47
CA LEU A 6 8.28 11.08 -3.37
C LEU A 6 7.10 11.60 -2.52
N ALA A 7 7.04 12.91 -2.26
CA ALA A 7 5.97 13.50 -1.47
C ALA A 7 4.61 13.35 -2.16
N GLU A 8 4.57 13.59 -3.47
CA GLU A 8 3.38 13.45 -4.29
C GLU A 8 2.93 11.99 -4.41
N ILE A 9 3.87 11.05 -4.49
CA ILE A 9 3.57 9.62 -4.49
C ILE A 9 2.97 9.18 -3.15
N GLY A 10 3.53 9.64 -2.03
CA GLY A 10 2.99 9.38 -0.69
C GLY A 10 1.58 9.94 -0.50
N ALA A 11 1.36 11.18 -0.96
CA ALA A 11 0.04 11.81 -0.93
C ALA A 11 -0.98 11.02 -1.76
N LEU A 12 -0.62 10.62 -2.99
CA LEU A 12 -1.48 9.79 -3.85
C LEU A 12 -1.82 8.46 -3.19
N ALA A 13 -0.86 7.79 -2.56
CA ALA A 13 -1.08 6.53 -1.86
C ALA A 13 -2.10 6.69 -0.72
N ASN A 14 -1.94 7.74 0.10
CA ASN A 14 -2.87 8.06 1.18
C ASN A 14 -4.28 8.40 0.70
N ASP A 15 -4.41 8.91 -0.53
CA ASP A 15 -5.69 9.24 -1.13
C ASP A 15 -6.38 8.04 -1.77
N VAL A 16 -5.63 7.15 -2.42
CA VAL A 16 -6.20 6.05 -3.20
C VAL A 16 -6.51 4.83 -2.33
N LEU A 17 -5.71 4.56 -1.29
CA LEU A 17 -5.90 3.39 -0.43
C LEU A 17 -7.25 3.42 0.31
N PRO A 18 -7.68 4.51 0.98
CA PRO A 18 -8.98 4.55 1.65
C PRO A 18 -10.14 4.44 0.65
N LYS A 19 -10.00 5.05 -0.54
CA LYS A 19 -11.02 4.95 -1.60
C LYS A 19 -11.16 3.52 -2.11
N ALA A 20 -10.04 2.81 -2.30
CA ALA A 20 -10.04 1.41 -2.68
C ALA A 20 -10.68 0.51 -1.61
N GLN A 21 -10.38 0.75 -0.33
CA GLN A 21 -10.99 0.01 0.79
C GLN A 21 -12.49 0.25 0.87
N LYS A 22 -12.94 1.52 0.76
CA LYS A 22 -14.37 1.84 0.75
C LYS A 22 -15.07 1.23 -0.46
N ALA A 23 -14.46 1.29 -1.65
CA ALA A 23 -15.05 0.73 -2.86
C ALA A 23 -15.19 -0.81 -2.78
N SER A 24 -14.17 -1.50 -2.28
CA SER A 24 -14.20 -2.96 -2.16
C SER A 24 -15.18 -3.43 -1.07
N ASP A 25 -15.32 -2.65 0.00
CA ASP A 25 -16.31 -2.87 1.06
C ASP A 25 -17.74 -2.73 0.49
N LEU A 26 -18.00 -1.67 -0.28
CA LEU A 26 -19.27 -1.49 -1.00
C LEU A 26 -19.56 -2.63 -2.00
N MET A 27 -18.51 -3.21 -2.61
CA MET A 27 -18.64 -4.35 -3.51
C MET A 27 -18.79 -5.69 -2.79
N ASN A 28 -18.68 -5.72 -1.46
CA ASN A 28 -18.70 -6.92 -0.63
C ASN A 28 -17.65 -7.98 -1.05
N VAL A 29 -16.45 -7.53 -1.45
CA VAL A 29 -15.32 -8.40 -1.84
C VAL A 29 -14.18 -8.36 -0.81
N GLY A 30 -14.47 -7.87 0.39
CA GLY A 30 -13.50 -7.67 1.46
C GLY A 30 -12.72 -6.36 1.31
N ARG A 31 -11.61 -6.26 2.04
CA ARG A 31 -10.87 -5.00 2.21
C ARG A 31 -9.77 -4.83 1.16
N GLY A 32 -9.89 -3.78 0.36
CA GLY A 32 -8.98 -3.37 -0.71
C GLY A 32 -7.64 -2.89 -0.17
N GLN A 33 -6.76 -3.83 0.13
CA GLN A 33 -5.55 -3.58 0.91
C GLN A 33 -4.31 -3.24 0.05
N VAL A 34 -4.43 -3.41 -1.26
CA VAL A 34 -3.39 -3.15 -2.27
C VAL A 34 -3.99 -2.38 -3.44
N VAL A 35 -3.32 -1.33 -3.87
CA VAL A 35 -3.59 -0.63 -5.14
C VAL A 35 -2.38 -0.73 -6.03
N ARG A 36 -2.58 -1.08 -7.31
CA ARG A 36 -1.54 -1.06 -8.34
C ARG A 36 -1.94 -0.08 -9.45
N VAL A 37 -1.05 0.84 -9.76
CA VAL A 37 -1.10 1.65 -10.98
C VAL A 37 -0.14 1.03 -11.98
N ASP A 38 -0.67 0.62 -13.14
CA ASP A 38 0.12 0.09 -14.25
C ASP A 38 0.45 1.20 -15.24
N ALA A 39 1.67 1.75 -15.17
CA ALA A 39 2.13 2.80 -16.06
C ALA A 39 2.96 2.20 -17.23
N PRO A 40 3.26 2.98 -18.28
CA PRO A 40 4.09 2.49 -19.40
C PRO A 40 5.51 2.08 -18.99
N LYS A 41 6.09 2.74 -17.98
CA LYS A 41 7.50 2.56 -17.57
C LYS A 41 7.68 1.88 -16.21
N ALA A 42 6.62 1.74 -15.42
CA ALA A 42 6.70 1.23 -14.06
C ALA A 42 5.36 0.69 -13.57
N HIS A 43 5.42 -0.11 -12.51
CA HIS A 43 4.31 -0.40 -11.61
C HIS A 43 4.48 0.43 -10.36
N VAL A 44 3.41 1.11 -9.93
CA VAL A 44 3.36 1.74 -8.60
C VAL A 44 2.40 0.92 -7.76
N ILE A 45 2.90 0.35 -6.66
CA ILE A 45 2.13 -0.52 -5.77
C ILE A 45 2.06 0.15 -4.41
N ALA A 46 0.85 0.46 -3.94
CA ALA A 46 0.59 0.95 -2.61
C ALA A 46 -0.07 -0.15 -1.77
N ARG A 47 0.44 -0.40 -0.57
CA ARG A 47 -0.06 -1.40 0.38
C ARG A 47 -0.36 -0.73 1.72
N CYS A 48 -1.55 -0.99 2.26
CA CYS A 48 -1.96 -0.52 3.60
C CYS A 48 -2.03 -1.69 4.60
N LEU A 49 -1.02 -1.86 5.44
CA LEU A 49 -1.14 -2.72 6.60
C LEU A 49 -1.81 -1.92 7.71
N ASN A 50 -3.00 -2.34 8.13
CA ASN A 50 -3.71 -1.76 9.25
C ASN A 50 -4.31 -2.89 10.08
N GLU A 51 -3.83 -3.04 11.31
CA GLU A 51 -4.24 -4.08 12.25
C GLU A 51 -5.58 -3.77 12.94
N SER A 52 -6.11 -2.57 12.72
CA SER A 52 -7.44 -2.17 13.18
C SER A 52 -8.52 -2.79 12.31
N GLU A 53 -9.61 -3.20 12.96
CA GLU A 53 -10.80 -3.75 12.29
C GLU A 53 -11.51 -2.64 11.50
N ASP A 54 -11.59 -1.45 12.07
CA ASP A 54 -12.02 -0.24 11.38
C ASP A 54 -10.85 0.41 10.64
N PHE A 55 -11.00 0.61 9.34
CA PHE A 55 -9.99 1.24 8.50
C PHE A 55 -9.93 2.76 8.62
N ALA A 56 -10.99 3.38 9.13
CA ALA A 56 -11.07 4.83 9.34
C ALA A 56 -10.43 5.27 10.66
N VAL A 57 -10.03 4.32 11.52
CA VAL A 57 -9.56 4.61 12.89
C VAL A 57 -8.16 4.05 13.12
N THR A 58 -7.34 4.82 13.82
CA THR A 58 -6.07 4.34 14.41
C THR A 58 -6.32 3.91 15.85
N ALA A 59 -5.85 2.73 16.23
CA ALA A 59 -5.93 2.24 17.61
C ALA A 59 -4.54 2.14 18.24
N ALA A 60 -4.44 2.46 19.54
CA ALA A 60 -3.18 2.32 20.28
C ALA A 60 -2.73 0.85 20.32
N GLY A 61 -1.43 0.61 20.16
CA GLY A 61 -0.85 -0.74 20.12
C GLY A 61 -1.13 -1.53 18.83
N LYS A 62 -1.71 -0.89 17.81
CA LYS A 62 -1.95 -1.47 16.48
C LYS A 62 -1.19 -0.70 15.41
N ALA A 63 -0.41 -1.40 14.59
CA ALA A 63 0.33 -0.80 13.50
C ALA A 63 -0.61 -0.38 12.35
N HIS A 64 -0.35 0.82 11.82
CA HIS A 64 -0.95 1.31 10.59
C HIS A 64 0.15 1.91 9.69
N LEU A 65 0.52 1.17 8.66
CA LEU A 65 1.61 1.50 7.75
C LEU A 65 1.16 1.48 6.30
N HIS A 66 1.58 2.50 5.57
CA HIS A 66 1.47 2.55 4.12
C HIS A 66 2.85 2.39 3.50
N MET A 67 3.01 1.39 2.64
CA MET A 67 4.24 1.14 1.91
C MET A 67 4.01 1.29 0.41
N VAL A 68 4.88 2.04 -0.25
CA VAL A 68 4.83 2.26 -1.70
C VAL A 68 6.06 1.69 -2.36
N LEU A 69 5.85 0.83 -3.36
CA LEU A 69 6.90 0.23 -4.17
C LEU A 69 6.76 0.72 -5.62
N ILE A 70 7.85 1.26 -6.15
CA ILE A 70 7.99 1.62 -7.57
C ILE A 70 8.87 0.54 -8.21
N LEU A 71 8.28 -0.25 -9.10
CA LEU A 71 8.96 -1.33 -9.82
C LEU A 71 9.07 -0.95 -11.29
N SER A 72 10.19 -1.26 -11.94
CA SER A 72 10.31 -1.10 -13.40
C SER A 72 9.23 -1.93 -14.12
N LYS A 73 8.84 -1.53 -15.34
CA LYS A 73 7.76 -2.21 -16.08
C LYS A 73 8.02 -3.71 -16.28
N ASP A 74 9.28 -4.06 -16.53
CA ASP A 74 9.82 -5.40 -16.74
C ASP A 74 10.17 -6.14 -15.45
N GLY A 75 10.04 -5.49 -14.29
CA GLY A 75 10.32 -6.09 -13.00
C GLY A 75 9.37 -7.24 -12.66
N ASN A 76 9.87 -8.20 -11.87
CA ASN A 76 9.07 -9.35 -11.44
C ASN A 76 7.97 -8.93 -10.44
N LEU A 77 6.77 -8.69 -10.97
CA LEU A 77 5.63 -8.21 -10.19
C LEU A 77 5.20 -9.19 -9.08
N ALA A 78 5.25 -10.50 -9.34
CA ALA A 78 4.85 -11.49 -8.36
C ALA A 78 5.80 -11.46 -7.15
N MET A 79 7.11 -11.46 -7.41
CA MET A 79 8.12 -11.36 -6.36
C MET A 79 8.05 -10.03 -5.62
N ALA A 80 7.80 -8.93 -6.33
CA ALA A 80 7.63 -7.61 -5.74
C ALA A 80 6.47 -7.58 -4.73
N LYS A 81 5.33 -8.20 -5.05
CA LYS A 81 4.19 -8.32 -4.12
C LYS A 81 4.53 -9.15 -2.88
N ILE A 82 5.20 -10.30 -3.06
CA ILE A 82 5.62 -11.17 -1.97
C ILE A 82 6.56 -10.41 -1.01
N LYS A 83 7.56 -9.72 -1.57
CA LYS A 83 8.51 -8.94 -0.77
C LYS A 83 7.87 -7.74 -0.09
N LEU A 84 6.98 -7.04 -0.77
CA LEU A 84 6.23 -5.93 -0.18
C LEU A 84 5.43 -6.39 1.05
N GLU A 85 4.78 -7.56 0.98
CA GLU A 85 4.04 -8.11 2.11
C GLU A 85 4.97 -8.52 3.26
N SER A 86 6.09 -9.21 3.00
CA SER A 86 7.07 -9.56 4.05
C SER A 86 7.59 -8.31 4.77
N VAL A 87 8.04 -7.32 3.99
CA VAL A 87 8.72 -6.14 4.52
C VAL A 87 7.77 -5.23 5.30
N ILE A 88 6.49 -5.11 4.90
CA ILE A 88 5.55 -4.29 5.66
C ILE A 88 5.21 -4.90 7.03
N HIS A 89 5.16 -6.24 7.13
CA HIS A 89 4.97 -6.93 8.42
C HIS A 89 6.21 -6.82 9.31
N GLU A 90 7.41 -6.96 8.74
CA GLU A 90 8.67 -6.73 9.44
C GLU A 90 8.76 -5.29 9.96
N ALA A 91 8.36 -4.31 9.15
CA ALA A 91 8.33 -2.91 9.54
C ALA A 91 7.30 -2.66 10.66
N ALA A 92 6.10 -3.26 10.58
CA ALA A 92 5.08 -3.13 11.61
C ALA A 92 5.53 -3.63 12.98
N ALA A 93 6.36 -4.67 13.02
CA ALA A 93 6.91 -5.18 14.28
C ALA A 93 7.74 -4.15 15.06
N ALA A 94 8.27 -3.10 14.40
CA ALA A 94 9.00 -2.02 15.07
C ALA A 94 8.10 -0.96 15.71
N PHE A 95 6.79 -0.97 15.42
CA PHE A 95 5.80 -0.03 15.96
C PHE A 95 4.90 -0.68 17.03
N ARG A 96 5.20 -1.92 17.41
CA ARG A 96 4.58 -2.66 18.52
C ARG A 96 5.52 -2.64 19.73
#